data_AF-A0A218Y0I2-F1
#
_entry.id   AF-A0A218Y0I2-F1
#
_cell.length_a   1.000
_cell.length_b   1.000
_cell.length_c   1.000
_cell.angle_alpha   90.00
_cell.angle_beta   90.00
_cell.angle_gamma   90.00
#
_symmetry.space_group_name_H-M   'P 1'
#
loop_
_entity.id
_entity.type
_entity.pdbx_description
1 polymer ?
#
loop_
_entity_poly.entity_id
_entity_poly.type
_entity_poly.pdbx_seq_one_letter_code
_entity_poly.pdbx_strand_id
1 'polypeptide(L)'
;MGLGSTEDQRLGLGPGGDLTMELGATEDQRLGLGPRGDLTMGPGPGGDLTRRLGPGGDLTMGLNPTEAERLGLGHEGDLTMGLGPTEDQRLGLGHVGDLTMGLAPTEDERLGLGPVGDLTMRLGPTEDQRLGLGPVGDLTMRLGPTEDQRLGLGPVGDLTMRLRPSGRSNDGTRPYG
;
A
#
# COMPACT_ATOMS: atom_id res chain seq x y z
N MET A 1 -4.73 15.82 15.09
CA MET A 1 -3.90 17.06 15.01
C MET A 1 -3.55 17.29 13.55
N GLY A 2 -3.73 18.49 13.01
CA GLY A 2 -3.46 18.82 11.60
C GLY A 2 -2.22 19.69 11.45
N LEU A 3 -1.31 19.34 10.55
CA LEU A 3 -0.10 20.12 10.25
C LEU A 3 -0.27 20.88 8.92
N GLY A 4 0.17 22.15 8.86
CA GLY A 4 0.09 22.98 7.65
C GLY A 4 1.05 22.55 6.53
N SER A 5 0.90 23.11 5.33
CA SER A 5 1.76 22.84 4.18
C SER A 5 3.21 23.26 4.42
N THR A 6 4.19 22.42 4.07
CA THR A 6 5.62 22.68 4.31
C THR A 6 6.45 21.95 3.25
N GLU A 7 7.59 22.52 2.84
CA GLU A 7 8.53 21.93 1.86
C GLU A 7 9.02 20.56 2.34
N ASP A 8 9.54 20.46 3.57
CA ASP A 8 10.01 19.20 4.18
C ASP A 8 9.38 18.97 5.56
N GLN A 9 8.73 17.84 5.77
CA GLN A 9 8.21 17.42 7.09
C GLN A 9 8.93 16.18 7.61
N ARG A 10 9.64 16.32 8.73
CA ARG A 10 10.28 15.18 9.44
C ARG A 10 9.70 15.05 10.85
N LEU A 11 9.01 13.94 11.13
CA LEU A 11 8.46 13.65 12.45
C LEU A 11 9.03 12.34 13.00
N GLY A 12 9.65 12.41 14.18
CA GLY A 12 10.08 11.25 14.96
C GLY A 12 9.24 11.17 16.23
N LEU A 13 8.37 10.18 16.36
CA LEU A 13 7.58 10.00 17.58
C LEU A 13 8.10 8.79 18.36
N GLY A 14 8.37 9.02 19.65
CA GLY A 14 8.73 7.97 20.60
C GLY A 14 7.54 7.06 20.93
N PRO A 15 7.74 6.07 21.81
CA PRO A 15 6.68 5.16 22.24
C PRO A 15 5.52 5.92 22.91
N GLY A 16 4.28 5.62 22.51
CA GLY A 16 3.08 6.30 22.98
C GLY A 16 1.80 5.67 22.43
N GLY A 17 0.67 5.96 23.08
CA GLY A 17 -0.66 5.39 22.77
C GLY A 17 -1.25 5.86 21.43
N ASP A 18 -2.57 5.73 21.30
CA ASP A 18 -3.28 5.91 20.03
C ASP A 18 -3.10 7.33 19.47
N LEU A 19 -2.94 7.43 18.16
CA LEU A 19 -2.64 8.71 17.54
C LEU A 19 -3.33 8.88 16.19
N THR A 20 -3.97 10.04 16.02
CA THR A 20 -4.65 10.43 14.78
C THR A 20 -4.05 11.73 14.25
N MET A 21 -3.55 11.68 13.01
CA MET A 21 -2.96 12.84 12.33
C MET A 21 -3.48 12.99 10.91
N GLU A 22 -3.60 14.24 10.47
CA GLU A 22 -3.87 14.59 9.08
C GLU A 22 -2.74 15.54 8.65
N LEU A 23 -2.04 15.20 7.58
CA LEU A 23 -0.93 16.01 7.08
C LEU A 23 -1.42 16.85 5.89
N GLY A 24 -0.99 18.11 5.80
CA GLY A 24 -1.24 18.94 4.61
C GLY A 24 -0.40 18.49 3.41
N ALA A 25 -0.56 19.19 2.28
CA ALA A 25 0.27 18.98 1.09
C ALA A 25 1.74 19.34 1.35
N THR A 26 2.67 18.50 0.89
CA THR A 26 4.13 18.65 1.11
C THR A 26 4.91 18.17 -0.10
N GLU A 27 6.12 18.70 -0.30
CA GLU A 27 7.05 18.13 -1.29
C GLU A 27 7.68 16.84 -0.76
N ASP A 28 8.23 16.84 0.46
CA ASP A 28 8.83 15.63 1.06
C ASP A 28 8.32 15.37 2.48
N GLN A 29 7.83 14.14 2.73
CA GLN A 29 7.39 13.67 4.05
C GLN A 29 8.21 12.50 4.55
N ARG A 30 8.80 12.62 5.74
CA ARG A 30 9.50 11.52 6.42
C ARG A 30 9.01 11.30 7.85
N LEU A 31 8.44 10.12 8.09
CA LEU A 31 7.89 9.76 9.40
C LEU A 31 8.60 8.53 9.98
N GLY A 32 9.11 8.65 11.20
CA GLY A 32 9.71 7.55 11.97
C GLY A 32 8.97 7.37 13.29
N LEU A 33 8.31 6.22 13.50
CA LEU A 33 7.62 5.96 14.77
C LEU A 33 8.25 4.75 15.48
N GLY A 34 8.42 4.89 16.79
CA GLY A 34 8.73 3.77 17.69
C GLY A 34 7.53 2.85 17.92
N PRO A 35 7.66 1.84 18.80
CA PRO A 35 6.58 0.94 19.17
C PRO A 35 5.38 1.71 19.70
N ARG A 36 4.19 1.51 19.14
CA ARG A 36 3.04 2.41 19.32
C ARG A 36 1.74 1.64 19.51
N GLY A 37 0.73 2.30 20.10
CA GLY A 37 -0.68 1.90 19.98
C GLY A 37 -1.26 2.24 18.59
N ASP A 38 -2.59 2.36 18.49
CA ASP A 38 -3.25 2.44 17.19
C ASP A 38 -2.95 3.74 16.46
N LEU A 39 -2.69 3.68 15.15
CA LEU A 39 -2.37 4.84 14.33
C LEU A 39 -3.39 5.01 13.22
N THR A 40 -3.98 6.20 13.14
CA THR A 40 -4.78 6.62 11.99
C THR A 40 -4.15 7.84 11.32
N MET A 41 -3.92 7.77 10.01
CA MET A 41 -3.40 8.94 9.27
C MET A 41 -3.98 9.09 7.86
N GLY A 42 -4.24 10.34 7.46
CA GLY A 42 -4.43 10.73 6.07
C GLY A 42 -3.49 11.88 5.69
N PRO A 43 -2.41 11.65 4.93
CA PRO A 43 -1.64 12.74 4.36
C PRO A 43 -2.33 13.31 3.13
N GLY A 44 -2.20 14.63 2.96
CA GLY A 44 -2.63 15.35 1.78
C GLY A 44 -1.80 14.98 0.55
N PRO A 45 -2.27 15.36 -0.65
CA PRO A 45 -1.52 15.15 -1.89
C PRO A 45 -0.16 15.86 -1.83
N GLY A 46 0.90 15.23 -2.34
CA GLY A 46 2.27 15.75 -2.21
C GLY A 46 3.29 15.00 -3.06
N GLY A 47 4.57 15.36 -2.91
CA GLY A 47 5.72 14.63 -3.47
C GLY A 47 6.12 13.45 -2.58
N ASP A 48 7.40 13.15 -2.42
CA ASP A 48 7.88 11.89 -1.84
C ASP A 48 7.45 11.63 -0.37
N LEU A 49 6.75 10.52 -0.16
CA LEU A 49 6.39 10.05 1.18
C LEU A 49 7.25 8.84 1.60
N THR A 50 8.06 9.00 2.64
CA THR A 50 8.82 7.90 3.25
C THR A 50 8.42 7.66 4.71
N ARG A 51 8.05 6.43 5.05
CA ARG A 51 7.70 6.07 6.43
C ARG A 51 8.43 4.83 6.92
N ARG A 52 8.89 4.89 8.18
CA ARG A 52 9.40 3.73 8.91
C ARG A 52 8.70 3.57 10.25
N LEU A 53 7.95 2.49 10.41
CA LEU A 53 7.24 2.20 11.66
C LEU A 53 7.86 1.00 12.37
N GLY A 54 8.02 1.13 13.68
CA GLY A 54 8.30 0.01 14.58
C GLY A 54 7.04 -0.82 14.90
N PRO A 55 7.23 -1.95 15.59
CA PRO A 55 6.15 -2.89 15.91
C PRO A 55 5.16 -2.32 16.93
N GLY A 56 3.86 -2.41 16.63
CA GLY A 56 2.78 -2.17 17.59
C GLY A 56 1.47 -1.66 16.98
N GLY A 57 0.36 -1.95 17.68
CA GLY A 57 -0.99 -1.41 17.46
C GLY A 57 -1.64 -1.81 16.13
N ASP A 58 -2.83 -1.29 15.86
CA ASP A 58 -3.47 -1.37 14.54
C ASP A 58 -3.17 -0.09 13.75
N LEU A 59 -2.96 -0.22 12.43
CA LEU A 59 -2.67 0.92 11.55
C LEU A 59 -3.77 1.07 10.50
N THR A 60 -4.39 2.25 10.46
CA THR A 60 -5.32 2.65 9.39
C THR A 60 -4.79 3.87 8.64
N MET A 61 -4.76 3.82 7.31
CA MET A 61 -4.23 4.91 6.49
C MET A 61 -4.94 5.09 5.15
N GLY A 62 -5.11 6.35 4.74
CA GLY A 62 -5.50 6.71 3.37
C GLY A 62 -4.52 7.72 2.78
N LEU A 63 -3.71 7.33 1.79
CA LEU A 63 -2.82 8.22 1.06
C LEU A 63 -3.55 8.85 -0.13
N ASN A 64 -3.28 10.13 -0.38
CA ASN A 64 -3.72 10.87 -1.55
C ASN A 64 -2.73 10.65 -2.72
N PRO A 65 -2.99 11.19 -3.94
CA PRO A 65 -2.06 11.06 -5.04
C PRO A 65 -0.68 11.63 -4.70
N THR A 66 0.37 10.88 -5.03
CA THR A 66 1.76 11.14 -4.63
C THR A 66 2.72 10.78 -5.76
N GLU A 67 3.85 11.48 -5.94
CA GLU A 67 4.88 11.11 -6.94
C GLU A 67 5.56 9.78 -6.59
N ALA A 68 6.11 9.66 -5.38
CA ALA A 68 6.69 8.40 -4.89
C ALA A 68 6.32 8.09 -3.43
N GLU A 69 6.05 6.81 -3.18
CA GLU A 69 5.66 6.32 -1.85
C GLU A 69 6.55 5.16 -1.40
N ARG A 70 7.13 5.30 -0.21
CA ARG A 70 8.05 4.32 0.38
C ARG A 70 7.68 4.03 1.83
N LEU A 71 7.10 2.86 2.10
CA LEU A 71 6.80 2.43 3.47
C LEU A 71 7.60 1.20 3.88
N GLY A 72 8.19 1.26 5.07
CA GLY A 72 8.86 0.15 5.74
C GLY A 72 8.27 -0.07 7.13
N LEU A 73 7.46 -1.11 7.31
CA LEU A 73 6.80 -1.40 8.59
C LEU A 73 7.32 -2.71 9.14
N GLY A 74 7.72 -2.77 10.41
CA GLY A 74 7.81 -4.04 11.13
C GLY A 74 6.62 -4.09 12.07
N HIS A 75 5.55 -4.80 11.75
CA HIS A 75 4.27 -4.70 12.46
C HIS A 75 3.95 -5.95 13.28
N GLU A 76 2.99 -5.87 14.20
CA GLU A 76 2.52 -7.01 15.00
C GLU A 76 0.99 -7.07 15.14
N GLY A 77 0.25 -6.05 14.65
CA GLY A 77 -1.23 -5.99 14.68
C GLY A 77 -1.85 -5.94 13.28
N ASP A 78 -3.04 -5.34 13.18
CA ASP A 78 -3.78 -5.25 11.92
C ASP A 78 -3.42 -3.99 11.14
N LEU A 79 -3.52 -4.07 9.82
CA LEU A 79 -3.16 -3.02 8.90
C LEU A 79 -4.23 -2.84 7.82
N THR A 80 -4.83 -1.64 7.79
CA THR A 80 -5.74 -1.21 6.73
C THR A 80 -5.17 0.00 5.99
N MET A 81 -5.00 -0.11 4.68
CA MET A 81 -4.39 0.95 3.88
C MET A 81 -5.11 1.16 2.53
N GLY A 82 -5.39 2.42 2.18
CA GLY A 82 -5.81 2.82 0.85
C GLY A 82 -4.78 3.78 0.26
N LEU A 83 -4.16 3.44 -0.87
CA LEU A 83 -3.19 4.29 -1.55
C LEU A 83 -3.81 4.92 -2.79
N GLY A 84 -3.54 6.22 -2.97
CA GLY A 84 -3.95 6.98 -4.13
C GLY A 84 -3.12 6.62 -5.37
N PRO A 85 -3.41 7.24 -6.52
CA PRO A 85 -2.61 7.07 -7.72
C PRO A 85 -1.18 7.61 -7.51
N THR A 86 -0.18 6.84 -7.93
CA THR A 86 1.24 7.15 -7.71
C THR A 86 2.08 6.69 -8.89
N GLU A 87 3.19 7.35 -9.19
CA GLU A 87 4.14 6.87 -10.21
C GLU A 87 4.92 5.68 -9.65
N ASP A 88 5.63 5.89 -8.54
CA ASP A 88 6.52 4.90 -7.91
C ASP A 88 6.06 4.48 -6.50
N GLN A 89 5.61 3.24 -6.33
CA GLN A 89 5.15 2.73 -5.04
C GLN A 89 6.01 1.56 -4.52
N ARG A 90 6.55 1.68 -3.30
CA ARG A 90 7.39 0.64 -2.67
C ARG A 90 7.00 0.39 -1.22
N LEU A 91 6.46 -0.80 -0.94
CA LEU A 91 6.09 -1.21 0.42
C LEU A 91 6.91 -2.43 0.86
N GLY A 92 7.46 -2.36 2.07
CA GLY A 92 8.13 -3.45 2.76
C GLY A 92 7.51 -3.65 4.13
N LEU A 93 6.70 -4.70 4.29
CA LEU A 93 6.04 -5.02 5.55
C LEU A 93 6.66 -6.27 6.19
N GLY A 94 6.84 -6.23 7.50
CA GLY A 94 7.29 -7.36 8.31
C GLY A 94 6.18 -8.35 8.62
N HIS A 95 6.16 -8.87 9.85
CA HIS A 95 5.03 -9.64 10.34
C HIS A 95 3.78 -8.76 10.37
N VAL A 96 2.60 -9.29 10.05
CA VAL A 96 1.32 -8.58 10.14
C VAL A 96 0.27 -9.59 10.62
N GLY A 97 -0.66 -9.15 11.47
CA GLY A 97 -1.88 -9.93 11.78
C GLY A 97 -2.75 -9.99 10.52
N ASP A 98 -3.71 -9.08 10.41
CA ASP A 98 -4.55 -8.96 9.23
C ASP A 98 -4.18 -7.74 8.39
N LEU A 99 -4.06 -7.92 7.08
CA LEU A 99 -3.70 -6.89 6.12
C LEU A 99 -4.81 -6.69 5.10
N THR A 100 -5.43 -5.51 5.11
CA THR A 100 -6.34 -5.04 4.07
C THR A 100 -5.73 -3.87 3.31
N MET A 101 -5.54 -4.01 2.00
CA MET A 101 -4.93 -2.97 1.17
C MET A 101 -5.72 -2.72 -0.13
N GLY A 102 -5.89 -1.44 -0.47
CA GLY A 102 -6.42 -1.00 -1.77
C GLY A 102 -5.47 -0.03 -2.44
N LEU A 103 -4.93 -0.40 -3.60
CA LEU A 103 -4.05 0.43 -4.41
C LEU A 103 -4.83 0.97 -5.62
N ALA A 104 -4.67 2.27 -5.89
CA ALA A 104 -5.19 2.90 -7.10
C ALA A 104 -4.26 2.59 -8.30
N PRO A 105 -4.48 3.17 -9.50
CA PRO A 105 -3.55 2.97 -10.62
C PRO A 105 -2.15 3.49 -10.31
N THR A 106 -1.12 2.73 -10.70
CA THR A 106 0.29 3.04 -10.44
C THR A 106 1.14 2.67 -11.66
N GLU A 107 2.24 3.38 -11.95
CA GLU A 107 3.15 2.95 -13.03
C GLU A 107 4.00 1.78 -12.54
N ASP A 108 4.73 1.98 -11.44
CA ASP A 108 5.72 1.04 -10.89
C ASP A 108 5.36 0.64 -9.44
N GLU A 109 4.92 -0.61 -9.24
CA GLU A 109 4.52 -1.12 -7.92
C GLU A 109 5.46 -2.23 -7.42
N ARG A 110 6.00 -2.08 -6.20
CA ARG A 110 6.84 -3.08 -5.54
C ARG A 110 6.40 -3.35 -4.11
N LEU A 111 5.84 -4.53 -3.86
CA LEU A 111 5.43 -4.97 -2.54
C LEU A 111 6.28 -6.15 -2.07
N GLY A 112 6.83 -6.04 -0.86
CA GLY A 112 7.48 -7.12 -0.12
C GLY A 112 6.80 -7.30 1.22
N LEU A 113 6.07 -8.39 1.41
CA LEU A 113 5.35 -8.71 2.64
C LEU A 113 6.03 -9.89 3.34
N GLY A 114 6.21 -9.77 4.66
CA GLY A 114 6.65 -10.84 5.53
C GLY A 114 5.52 -11.85 5.81
N PRO A 115 5.59 -12.58 6.94
CA PRO A 115 4.49 -13.44 7.38
C PRO A 115 3.23 -12.62 7.65
N VAL A 116 2.10 -13.05 7.11
CA VAL A 116 0.78 -12.42 7.33
C VAL A 116 -0.22 -13.48 7.80
N GLY A 117 -1.11 -13.13 8.72
CA GLY A 117 -2.30 -13.92 9.03
C GLY A 117 -3.24 -13.95 7.83
N ASP A 118 -4.10 -12.93 7.72
CA ASP A 118 -5.02 -12.81 6.60
C ASP A 118 -4.66 -11.61 5.71
N LEU A 119 -4.60 -11.82 4.39
CA LEU A 119 -4.19 -10.83 3.41
C LEU A 119 -5.29 -10.60 2.38
N THR A 120 -5.90 -9.41 2.41
CA THR A 120 -6.85 -8.93 1.40
C THR A 120 -6.25 -7.75 0.63
N MET A 121 -5.98 -7.92 -0.66
CA MET A 121 -5.47 -6.85 -1.52
C MET A 121 -6.35 -6.59 -2.74
N ARG A 122 -6.49 -5.31 -3.09
CA ARG A 122 -7.10 -4.86 -4.33
C ARG A 122 -6.17 -3.89 -5.04
N LEU A 123 -5.60 -4.35 -6.16
CA LEU A 123 -4.67 -3.57 -6.97
C LEU A 123 -5.40 -2.94 -8.16
N GLY A 124 -5.04 -1.69 -8.45
CA GLY A 124 -5.48 -0.96 -9.63
C GLY A 124 -4.83 -1.50 -10.90
N PRO A 125 -5.05 -0.85 -12.05
CA PRO A 125 -4.22 -1.03 -13.23
C PRO A 125 -2.78 -0.60 -12.95
N THR A 126 -1.81 -1.41 -13.38
CA THR A 126 -0.38 -1.12 -13.15
C THR A 126 0.44 -1.48 -14.38
N GLU A 127 1.46 -0.70 -14.74
CA GLU A 127 2.36 -1.09 -15.84
C GLU A 127 3.28 -2.23 -15.36
N ASP A 128 4.04 -1.97 -14.31
CA ASP A 128 5.06 -2.86 -13.76
C ASP A 128 4.73 -3.24 -12.29
N GLN A 129 4.30 -4.47 -12.06
CA GLN A 129 3.91 -4.94 -10.73
C GLN A 129 4.82 -6.06 -10.21
N ARG A 130 5.43 -5.86 -9.04
CA ARG A 130 6.30 -6.85 -8.37
C ARG A 130 5.84 -7.10 -6.95
N LEU A 131 5.38 -8.32 -6.69
CA LEU A 131 4.87 -8.76 -5.41
C LEU A 131 5.74 -9.91 -4.88
N GLY A 132 6.24 -9.78 -3.66
CA GLY A 132 6.91 -10.85 -2.91
C GLY A 132 6.21 -11.05 -1.58
N LEU A 133 5.48 -12.15 -1.41
CA LEU A 133 4.74 -12.47 -0.20
C LEU A 133 5.45 -13.59 0.55
N GLY A 134 5.60 -13.42 1.87
CA GLY A 134 6.04 -14.46 2.78
C GLY A 134 4.96 -15.52 3.02
N PRO A 135 5.05 -16.28 4.12
CA PRO A 135 3.97 -17.17 4.53
C PRO A 135 2.68 -16.39 4.80
N VAL A 136 1.57 -16.83 4.25
CA VAL A 136 0.24 -16.22 4.46
C VAL A 136 -0.73 -17.30 4.93
N GLY A 137 -1.59 -16.99 5.90
CA GLY A 137 -2.74 -17.82 6.25
C GLY A 137 -3.72 -17.82 5.08
N ASP A 138 -4.55 -16.79 4.98
CA ASP A 138 -5.53 -16.64 3.90
C ASP A 138 -5.18 -15.47 2.98
N LEU A 139 -5.17 -15.71 1.68
CA LEU A 139 -4.77 -14.74 0.67
C LEU A 139 -5.90 -14.48 -0.32
N THR A 140 -6.49 -13.30 -0.25
CA THR A 140 -7.46 -12.78 -1.22
C THR A 140 -6.87 -11.62 -2.01
N MET A 141 -6.65 -11.81 -3.32
CA MET A 141 -6.17 -10.77 -4.21
C MET A 141 -7.13 -10.47 -5.35
N ARG A 142 -7.30 -9.18 -5.64
CA ARG A 142 -7.97 -8.67 -6.84
C ARG A 142 -7.01 -7.79 -7.61
N LEU A 143 -6.67 -8.18 -8.82
CA LEU A 143 -5.72 -7.45 -9.66
C LEU A 143 -6.45 -6.74 -10.80
N GLY A 144 -6.06 -5.48 -11.03
CA GLY A 144 -6.39 -4.75 -12.23
C GLY A 144 -5.63 -5.30 -13.44
N PRO A 145 -5.82 -4.69 -14.62
CA PRO A 145 -4.98 -4.95 -15.78
C PRO A 145 -3.52 -4.60 -15.48
N THR A 146 -2.60 -5.54 -15.71
CA THR A 146 -1.17 -5.32 -15.55
C THR A 146 -0.42 -5.72 -16.81
N GLU A 147 0.52 -4.90 -17.28
CA GLU A 147 1.35 -5.24 -18.45
C GLU A 147 2.40 -6.27 -18.07
N ASP A 148 3.20 -5.98 -17.05
CA ASP A 148 4.28 -6.82 -16.56
C ASP A 148 4.10 -7.15 -15.07
N GLN A 149 3.68 -8.39 -14.79
CA GLN A 149 3.42 -8.87 -13.44
C GLN A 149 4.42 -9.94 -12.99
N ARG A 150 5.03 -9.74 -11.82
CA ARG A 150 5.87 -10.72 -11.13
C ARG A 150 5.35 -10.98 -9.72
N LEU A 151 5.02 -12.23 -9.43
CA LEU A 151 4.52 -12.66 -8.12
C LEU A 151 5.39 -13.79 -7.57
N GLY A 152 6.00 -13.58 -6.40
CA GLY A 152 6.62 -14.61 -5.58
C GLY A 152 5.76 -14.85 -4.34
N LEU A 153 5.34 -16.08 -4.11
CA LEU A 153 4.54 -16.47 -2.96
C LEU A 153 5.33 -17.45 -2.09
N GLY A 154 5.32 -17.22 -0.78
CA GLY A 154 5.65 -18.22 0.22
C GLY A 154 4.51 -19.24 0.38
N PRO A 155 4.56 -20.05 1.46
CA PRO A 155 3.46 -20.95 1.80
C PRO A 155 2.18 -20.15 2.02
N VAL A 156 1.09 -20.57 1.37
CA VAL A 156 -0.25 -19.99 1.56
C VAL A 156 -1.18 -21.08 2.03
N GLY A 157 -2.03 -20.80 3.03
CA GLY A 157 -3.15 -21.66 3.40
C GLY A 157 -4.20 -21.69 2.29
N ASP A 158 -5.05 -20.67 2.26
CA ASP A 158 -6.09 -20.51 1.23
C ASP A 158 -5.77 -19.36 0.27
N LEU A 159 -5.89 -19.62 -1.04
CA LEU A 159 -5.61 -18.64 -2.10
C LEU A 159 -6.83 -18.37 -2.97
N THR A 160 -7.29 -17.12 -2.96
CA THR A 160 -8.31 -16.57 -3.86
C THR A 160 -7.72 -15.43 -4.68
N MET A 161 -7.59 -15.61 -6.00
CA MET A 161 -7.13 -14.55 -6.91
C MET A 161 -8.18 -14.26 -7.98
N ARG A 162 -8.48 -12.97 -8.19
CA ARG A 162 -9.36 -12.50 -9.27
C ARG A 162 -8.65 -11.48 -10.13
N LEU A 163 -8.53 -11.78 -11.42
CA LEU A 163 -7.99 -10.87 -12.42
C LEU A 163 -9.14 -10.16 -13.13
N ARG A 164 -9.06 -8.84 -13.27
CA ARG A 164 -9.92 -8.13 -14.22
C ARG A 164 -9.31 -8.27 -15.62
N PRO A 165 -10.06 -8.77 -16.62
CA PRO A 165 -9.54 -8.85 -17.98
C PRO A 165 -9.19 -7.45 -18.48
N SER A 166 -7.99 -7.31 -19.07
CA SER A 166 -7.58 -6.11 -19.79
C SER A 166 -8.52 -5.92 -20.98
N GLY A 167 -9.25 -4.81 -21.00
CA GLY A 167 -10.23 -4.53 -22.03
C GLY A 167 -9.56 -4.20 -23.36
N ARG A 168 -9.43 -5.18 -24.25
CA ARG A 168 -9.39 -4.92 -25.70
C ARG A 168 -9.98 -6.08 -26.50
N SER A 169 -11.29 -6.26 -26.39
CA SER A 169 -12.06 -6.94 -27.42
C SER A 169 -12.11 -6.03 -28.65
N ASN A 170 -11.09 -6.09 -29.51
CA ASN A 170 -11.23 -5.61 -30.89
C ASN A 170 -12.10 -6.62 -31.65
N ASP A 171 -13.40 -6.64 -31.35
CA ASP A 171 -14.38 -7.21 -32.27
C ASP A 171 -14.49 -6.25 -33.46
N GLY A 172 -13.62 -6.48 -34.43
CA GLY A 172 -13.69 -5.87 -35.75
C GLY A 172 -14.78 -6.50 -36.60
N THR A 173 -16.05 -6.43 -36.21
CA THR A 173 -17.15 -6.64 -37.14
C THR A 173 -17.57 -5.30 -37.75
N ARG A 174 -16.82 -4.89 -38.78
CA ARG A 174 -17.38 -4.03 -39.83
C ARG A 174 -18.21 -4.93 -40.75
N PRO A 175 -19.55 -4.82 -40.80
CA PRO A 175 -20.27 -5.42 -41.91
C PRO A 175 -20.05 -4.56 -43.15
N TYR A 176 -19.41 -5.13 -44.16
CA TYR A 176 -19.61 -4.69 -45.53
C TYR A 176 -20.96 -5.26 -46.00
N GLY A 177 -21.86 -4.39 -46.45
CA GLY A 177 -23.17 -4.76 -46.98
C GLY A 177 -24.11 -3.56 -47.02
#